data_AF-A0A7S3AMP2-F1
#
_entry.id   AF-A0A7S3AMP2-F1
#
_cell.length_a   1.000
_cell.length_b   1.000
_cell.length_c   1.000
_cell.angle_alpha   90.00
_cell.angle_beta   90.00
_cell.angle_gamma   90.00
#
_symmetry.space_group_name_H-M   'P 1'
#
loop_
_entity.id
_entity.type
_entity.pdbx_description
1 polymer ?
#
loop_
_entity_poly.entity_id
_entity_poly.type
_entity_poly.pdbx_seq_one_letter_code
_entity_poly.pdbx_strand_id
1 'polypeptide(L)'
;GEPRLMSDGAGFISLDLAKRIPAVLSGKLVRDADHGNASAPLVTQLRLWLEGLLAKGTLLTCSTLPDGVIVLRKGSMVKVDGGAGGAIESSATAGPEEPPPPHLSPSATLRVGFSRVEICETSERAPSARLGASLIEILAAGSRRAGGQSAWDALARHLTDLQEAEVRRVRKLLIDSDQSLQQADGHQSQSGQSPRPWQTDCRRVRAAALAELAAGSDSSNSLGVSASSMLLSGFDAMHEP
;
A
#
# COMPACT_ATOMS: atom_id res chain seq x y z
N GLY A 1 -30.30 -10.66 -8.28
CA GLY A 1 -29.14 -9.79 -7.96
C GLY A 1 -28.27 -9.72 -9.19
N GLU A 2 -27.85 -8.53 -9.59
CA GLU A 2 -26.92 -8.32 -10.71
C GLU A 2 -25.62 -9.14 -10.49
N PRO A 3 -25.04 -9.74 -11.53
CA PRO A 3 -23.78 -10.47 -11.42
C PRO A 3 -22.66 -9.52 -11.01
N ARG A 4 -22.14 -9.71 -9.79
CA ARG A 4 -21.07 -8.88 -9.22
C ARG A 4 -19.71 -9.36 -9.73
N LEU A 5 -18.95 -8.48 -10.38
CA LEU A 5 -17.58 -8.77 -10.78
C LEU A 5 -16.71 -8.95 -9.52
N MET A 6 -16.18 -10.15 -9.28
CA MET A 6 -15.41 -10.48 -8.08
C MET A 6 -13.91 -10.11 -8.16
N SER A 7 -13.46 -9.55 -9.29
CA SER A 7 -12.06 -9.19 -9.52
C SER A 7 -11.95 -7.93 -10.38
N ASP A 8 -12.57 -6.86 -9.89
CA ASP A 8 -12.46 -5.54 -10.50
C ASP A 8 -10.98 -5.08 -10.50
N GLY A 9 -10.54 -4.53 -11.64
CA GLY A 9 -9.17 -4.04 -11.82
C GLY A 9 -8.05 -5.09 -11.83
N ALA A 10 -8.34 -6.39 -11.86
CA ALA A 10 -7.32 -7.45 -11.81
C ALA A 10 -7.18 -8.26 -13.11
N GLY A 11 -5.94 -8.52 -13.51
CA GLY A 11 -5.55 -9.33 -14.67
C GLY A 11 -4.37 -10.25 -14.36
N PHE A 12 -3.77 -10.83 -15.40
CA PHE A 12 -2.63 -11.74 -15.27
C PHE A 12 -1.48 -11.36 -16.19
N ILE A 13 -0.25 -11.70 -15.78
CA ILE A 13 0.97 -11.59 -16.57
C ILE A 13 1.72 -12.92 -16.54
N SER A 14 2.28 -13.32 -17.68
CA SER A 14 3.11 -14.51 -17.78
C SER A 14 4.37 -14.39 -16.92
N LEU A 15 4.84 -15.52 -16.40
CA LEU A 15 6.00 -15.57 -15.51
C LEU A 15 7.28 -15.03 -16.18
N ASP A 16 7.48 -15.30 -17.47
CA ASP A 16 8.66 -14.83 -18.22
C ASP A 16 8.70 -13.30 -18.32
N LEU A 17 7.56 -12.65 -18.51
CA LEU A 17 7.45 -11.19 -18.53
C LEU A 17 7.59 -10.62 -17.12
N ALA A 18 6.96 -11.24 -16.13
CA ALA A 18 7.05 -10.80 -14.74
C ALA A 18 8.51 -10.78 -14.23
N LYS A 19 9.33 -11.76 -14.61
CA LYS A 19 10.77 -11.79 -14.29
C LYS A 19 11.56 -10.60 -14.83
N ARG A 20 11.05 -9.90 -15.84
CA ARG A 20 11.71 -8.71 -16.43
C ARG A 20 11.29 -7.41 -15.74
N ILE A 21 10.31 -7.46 -14.84
CA ILE A 21 9.83 -6.29 -14.12
C ILE A 21 10.76 -6.01 -12.95
N PRO A 22 11.40 -4.83 -12.89
CA PRO A 22 12.21 -4.48 -11.74
C PRO A 22 11.32 -4.21 -10.52
N ALA A 23 11.89 -4.34 -9.32
CA ALA A 23 11.20 -3.94 -8.11
C ALA A 23 10.96 -2.42 -8.11
N VAL A 24 9.70 -2.02 -7.90
CA VAL A 24 9.26 -0.62 -7.83
C VAL A 24 8.44 -0.43 -6.55
N LEU A 25 8.86 0.53 -5.72
CA LEU A 25 8.17 0.91 -4.48
C LEU A 25 7.83 2.39 -4.52
N SER A 26 6.55 2.71 -4.35
CA SER A 26 6.06 4.11 -4.41
C SER A 26 6.54 4.85 -5.67
N GLY A 27 6.51 4.17 -6.83
CA GLY A 27 6.97 4.71 -8.12
C GLY A 27 8.48 4.89 -8.27
N LYS A 28 9.30 4.45 -7.31
CA LYS A 28 10.76 4.50 -7.37
C LYS A 28 11.34 3.12 -7.60
N LEU A 29 12.30 3.04 -8.53
CA LEU A 29 13.08 1.83 -8.76
C LEU A 29 13.88 1.49 -7.51
N VAL A 30 13.68 0.29 -6.97
CA VAL A 30 14.49 -0.22 -5.86
C VAL A 30 15.83 -0.68 -6.42
N ARG A 31 16.91 0.01 -6.04
CA ARG A 31 18.27 -0.42 -6.36
C ARG A 31 18.73 -1.39 -5.27
N ASP A 32 18.49 -2.69 -5.41
CA ASP A 32 19.22 -3.66 -4.56
C ASP A 32 20.47 -4.15 -5.28
N ALA A 33 21.57 -4.16 -4.53
CA ALA A 33 22.79 -4.92 -4.84
C ALA A 33 22.52 -6.45 -4.92
N ASP A 34 21.35 -6.90 -4.48
CA ASP A 34 20.92 -8.31 -4.42
C ASP A 34 20.05 -8.76 -5.62
N HIS A 35 19.86 -7.91 -6.64
CA HIS A 35 19.02 -8.22 -7.81
C HIS A 35 19.51 -9.37 -8.69
N GLY A 36 20.69 -9.94 -8.43
CA GLY A 36 21.19 -11.13 -9.14
C GLY A 36 20.27 -12.35 -9.04
N ASN A 37 19.38 -12.40 -8.04
CA ASN A 37 18.44 -13.51 -7.79
C ASN A 37 16.99 -13.05 -7.51
N ALA A 38 16.59 -11.84 -7.93
CA ALA A 38 15.24 -11.33 -7.64
C ALA A 38 14.15 -12.21 -8.30
N SER A 39 13.34 -12.87 -7.47
CA SER A 39 12.13 -13.58 -7.90
C SER A 39 11.15 -12.63 -8.58
N ALA A 40 10.42 -13.10 -9.58
CA ALA A 40 9.34 -12.33 -10.20
C ALA A 40 8.36 -11.78 -9.14
N PRO A 41 7.89 -10.53 -9.25
CA PRO A 41 6.87 -10.01 -8.34
C PRO A 41 5.61 -10.85 -8.47
N LEU A 42 4.93 -11.13 -7.35
CA LEU A 42 3.66 -11.86 -7.36
C LEU A 42 2.53 -10.99 -7.91
N VAL A 43 2.58 -9.70 -7.60
CA VAL A 43 1.57 -8.71 -7.97
C VAL A 43 2.25 -7.45 -8.50
N THR A 44 1.72 -6.87 -9.56
CA THR A 44 2.22 -5.62 -10.15
C THR A 44 1.08 -4.67 -10.44
N GLN A 45 1.14 -3.45 -9.89
CA GLN A 45 0.25 -2.37 -10.27
C GLN A 45 0.82 -1.63 -11.48
N LEU A 46 0.01 -1.42 -12.52
CA LEU A 46 0.50 -0.84 -13.75
C LEU A 46 -0.54 -0.01 -14.53
N ARG A 47 0.00 0.70 -15.52
CA ARG A 47 -0.75 1.27 -16.65
C ARG A 47 -0.18 0.73 -17.95
N LEU A 48 -1.06 0.41 -18.89
CA LEU A 48 -0.71 -0.19 -20.17
C LEU A 48 -1.39 0.57 -21.31
N TRP A 49 -0.61 1.01 -22.28
CA TRP A 49 -1.09 1.65 -23.50
C TRP A 49 -1.12 0.62 -24.63
N LEU A 50 -2.32 0.37 -25.15
CA LEU A 50 -2.62 -0.67 -26.15
C LEU A 50 -3.21 0.01 -27.38
N GLU A 51 -2.37 0.49 -28.29
CA GLU A 51 -2.79 1.02 -29.60
C GLU A 51 -4.10 1.85 -29.57
N GLY A 52 -4.13 2.90 -28.73
CA GLY A 52 -5.30 3.76 -28.55
C GLY A 52 -6.16 3.47 -27.32
N LEU A 53 -5.96 2.33 -26.65
CA LEU A 53 -6.58 2.02 -25.37
C LEU A 53 -5.63 2.30 -24.20
N LEU A 54 -6.20 2.65 -23.06
CA LEU A 54 -5.49 2.74 -21.79
C LEU A 54 -6.09 1.75 -20.79
N ALA A 55 -5.30 0.77 -20.37
CA ALA A 55 -5.66 -0.13 -19.29
C ALA A 55 -4.93 0.25 -17.98
N LYS A 56 -5.64 0.15 -16.86
CA LYS A 56 -5.10 0.35 -15.52
C LYS A 56 -5.58 -0.78 -14.61
N GLY A 57 -4.67 -1.29 -13.80
CA GLY A 57 -5.04 -2.24 -12.76
C GLY A 57 -3.84 -2.96 -12.18
N THR A 58 -4.12 -4.15 -11.69
CA THR A 58 -3.18 -5.01 -10.99
C THR A 58 -3.05 -6.32 -11.75
N LEU A 59 -1.83 -6.77 -12.02
CA LEU A 59 -1.57 -8.06 -12.64
C LEU A 59 -1.01 -9.04 -11.60
N LEU A 60 -1.55 -10.26 -11.60
CA LEU A 60 -0.99 -11.38 -10.87
C LEU A 60 -0.08 -12.19 -11.79
N THR A 61 1.08 -12.56 -11.29
CA THR A 61 2.00 -13.44 -12.02
C THR A 61 1.43 -14.84 -12.10
N CYS A 62 1.36 -15.38 -13.32
CA CYS A 62 0.77 -16.68 -13.62
C CYS A 62 1.76 -17.53 -14.42
N SER A 63 2.21 -18.64 -13.83
CA SER A 63 3.16 -19.57 -14.46
C SER A 63 2.51 -20.48 -15.51
N THR A 64 1.19 -20.52 -15.60
CA THR A 64 0.46 -21.33 -16.58
C THR A 64 0.09 -20.55 -17.85
N LEU A 65 0.36 -19.24 -17.88
CA LEU A 65 0.21 -18.46 -19.11
C LEU A 65 1.35 -18.75 -20.08
N PRO A 66 1.08 -18.72 -21.40
CA PRO A 66 2.14 -18.74 -22.40
C PRO A 66 3.10 -17.56 -22.22
N ASP A 67 4.34 -17.75 -22.64
CA ASP A 67 5.36 -16.71 -22.59
C ASP A 67 4.95 -15.46 -23.38
N GLY A 68 5.30 -14.28 -22.89
CA GLY A 68 5.00 -13.01 -23.56
C GLY A 68 3.54 -12.55 -23.48
N VAL A 69 2.72 -13.13 -22.60
CA VAL A 69 1.27 -12.84 -22.53
C VAL A 69 0.88 -12.01 -21.31
N ILE A 70 0.05 -10.99 -21.56
CA ILE A 70 -0.69 -10.25 -20.54
C ILE A 70 -2.19 -10.43 -20.82
N VAL A 71 -2.95 -10.81 -19.79
CA VAL A 71 -4.41 -10.96 -19.86
C VAL A 71 -5.08 -9.85 -19.07
N LEU A 72 -5.92 -9.08 -19.76
CA LEU A 72 -6.65 -7.95 -19.20
C LEU A 72 -8.14 -8.18 -19.28
N ARG A 73 -8.88 -7.64 -18.32
CA ARG A 73 -10.34 -7.64 -18.35
C ARG A 73 -10.82 -6.33 -18.95
N LYS A 74 -11.44 -6.41 -20.14
CA LYS A 74 -11.91 -5.23 -20.87
C LYS A 74 -12.81 -4.33 -20.00
N GLY A 75 -13.86 -4.89 -19.41
CA GLY A 75 -14.88 -4.11 -18.68
C GLY A 75 -14.41 -3.45 -17.38
N SER A 76 -13.29 -3.88 -16.79
CA SER A 76 -12.81 -3.34 -15.51
C SER A 76 -11.46 -2.65 -15.59
N MET A 77 -10.58 -3.09 -16.49
CA MET A 77 -9.22 -2.57 -16.57
C MET A 77 -9.08 -1.49 -17.65
N VAL A 78 -9.82 -1.57 -18.76
CA VAL A 78 -9.73 -0.56 -19.82
C VAL A 78 -10.52 0.67 -19.40
N LYS A 79 -9.84 1.82 -19.36
CA LYS A 79 -10.37 3.10 -18.88
C LYS A 79 -10.65 4.08 -19.99
N VAL A 80 -9.91 3.96 -21.08
CA VAL A 80 -10.12 4.73 -22.30
C VAL A 80 -10.16 3.74 -23.44
N ASP A 81 -11.29 3.72 -24.13
CA ASP A 81 -11.40 3.13 -25.44
C ASP A 81 -11.20 4.26 -26.45
N GLY A 82 -10.00 4.37 -27.01
CA GLY A 82 -9.72 5.29 -28.11
C GLY A 82 -10.53 4.82 -29.31
N GLY A 83 -11.77 5.31 -29.42
CA GLY A 83 -12.73 4.90 -30.43
C GLY A 83 -12.12 4.94 -31.83
N ALA A 84 -11.69 3.78 -32.31
CA ALA A 84 -11.61 3.52 -33.73
C ALA A 84 -12.97 2.96 -34.13
N GLY A 85 -13.80 3.80 -34.73
CA GLY A 85 -14.69 3.40 -35.81
C GLY A 85 -13.86 2.92 -37.00
N GLY A 86 -13.05 1.89 -36.79
CA GLY A 86 -12.27 1.19 -37.79
C GLY A 86 -12.89 -0.18 -37.91
N ALA A 87 -13.66 -0.36 -38.98
CA ALA A 87 -14.04 -1.67 -39.46
C ALA A 87 -12.81 -2.59 -39.37
N ILE A 88 -12.92 -3.66 -38.58
CA ILE A 88 -12.24 -4.89 -38.95
C ILE A 88 -13.00 -5.31 -40.21
N GLU A 89 -12.53 -4.84 -41.36
CA GLU A 89 -12.93 -5.34 -42.66
C GLU A 89 -12.63 -6.83 -42.68
N SER A 90 -13.63 -7.63 -42.31
CA SER A 90 -13.73 -8.99 -42.80
C SER A 90 -14.04 -8.86 -44.27
N SER A 91 -13.00 -8.92 -45.11
CA SER A 91 -13.14 -9.12 -46.54
C SER A 91 -13.74 -10.50 -46.79
N ALA A 92 -15.06 -10.60 -46.72
CA ALA A 92 -15.83 -11.72 -47.21
C ALA A 92 -16.59 -11.28 -48.45
N THR A 93 -16.10 -11.75 -49.59
CA THR A 93 -16.72 -11.71 -50.91
C THR A 93 -18.18 -12.18 -50.89
N ALA A 94 -18.98 -11.55 -51.75
CA ALA A 94 -20.44 -11.60 -51.86
C ALA A 94 -21.10 -12.98 -51.96
N GLY A 95 -22.29 -13.09 -51.36
CA GLY A 95 -23.31 -14.10 -51.62
C GLY A 95 -24.63 -13.76 -50.89
N PRO A 96 -25.80 -13.79 -51.55
CA PRO A 96 -27.08 -13.46 -50.93
C PRO A 96 -27.74 -14.72 -50.36
N GLU A 97 -27.88 -14.79 -49.04
CA GLU A 97 -29.05 -15.29 -48.30
C GLU A 97 -28.63 -15.54 -46.84
N GLU A 98 -29.31 -14.83 -45.95
CA GLU A 98 -29.06 -14.76 -44.51
C GLU A 98 -29.74 -15.93 -43.79
N PRO A 99 -29.01 -16.72 -42.97
CA PRO A 99 -29.61 -17.43 -41.85
C PRO A 99 -29.50 -16.58 -40.57
N PRO A 100 -30.42 -16.75 -39.60
CA PRO A 100 -30.55 -15.87 -38.43
C PRO A 100 -29.27 -15.83 -37.59
N PRO A 101 -29.00 -14.71 -36.88
CA PRO A 101 -27.70 -14.48 -36.25
C PRO A 101 -27.41 -15.57 -35.21
N PRO A 102 -26.30 -16.31 -35.32
CA PRO A 102 -25.87 -17.18 -34.25
C PRO A 102 -25.54 -16.31 -33.05
N HIS A 103 -26.11 -16.69 -31.91
CA HIS A 103 -25.84 -16.13 -30.58
C HIS A 103 -24.41 -15.60 -30.45
N LEU A 104 -24.29 -14.31 -30.09
CA LEU A 104 -23.02 -13.64 -29.80
C LEU A 104 -22.14 -14.52 -28.89
N SER A 105 -21.10 -15.09 -29.47
CA SER A 105 -20.12 -15.91 -28.76
C SER A 105 -19.51 -15.11 -27.61
N PRO A 106 -19.38 -15.70 -26.40
CA PRO A 106 -18.79 -15.02 -25.27
C PRO A 106 -17.30 -14.80 -25.51
N SER A 107 -16.90 -13.52 -25.48
CA SER A 107 -15.51 -13.02 -25.44
C SER A 107 -14.60 -13.43 -26.61
N ALA A 108 -14.62 -12.64 -27.68
CA ALA A 108 -13.47 -12.55 -28.57
C ALA A 108 -12.25 -12.07 -27.78
N THR A 109 -11.27 -12.95 -27.56
CA THR A 109 -9.97 -12.60 -26.99
C THR A 109 -9.23 -11.75 -28.02
N LEU A 110 -9.27 -10.43 -27.83
CA LEU A 110 -8.54 -9.48 -28.65
C LEU A 110 -7.05 -9.55 -28.28
N ARG A 111 -6.19 -9.90 -29.25
CA ARG A 111 -4.73 -9.77 -29.11
C ARG A 111 -4.32 -8.43 -29.70
N VAL A 112 -3.72 -7.58 -28.88
CA VAL A 112 -3.23 -6.25 -29.29
C VAL A 112 -1.80 -6.09 -28.77
N GLY A 113 -0.95 -5.45 -29.57
CA GLY A 113 0.34 -4.98 -29.08
C GLY A 113 0.16 -3.90 -28.02
N PHE A 114 1.14 -3.75 -27.13
CA PHE A 114 1.23 -2.56 -26.28
C PHE A 114 2.41 -1.72 -26.72
N SER A 115 2.22 -0.40 -26.73
CA SER A 115 3.26 0.56 -27.07
C SER A 115 4.07 0.99 -25.83
N ARG A 116 3.47 0.87 -24.64
CA ARG A 116 4.10 1.29 -23.38
C ARG A 116 3.53 0.56 -22.17
N VAL A 117 4.42 0.14 -21.28
CA VAL A 117 4.10 -0.35 -19.93
C VAL A 117 4.66 0.64 -18.91
N GLU A 118 3.86 1.10 -17.96
CA GLU A 118 4.29 1.87 -16.79
C GLU A 118 4.03 1.04 -15.55
N ILE A 119 5.11 0.67 -14.84
CA ILE A 119 5.05 -0.04 -13.57
C ILE A 119 4.94 0.99 -12.46
N CYS A 120 3.84 0.96 -11.71
CA CYS A 120 3.61 1.90 -10.60
C CYS A 120 4.16 1.33 -9.29
N GLU A 121 3.92 0.05 -9.05
CA GLU A 121 4.29 -0.63 -7.81
C GLU A 121 4.36 -2.15 -8.03
N THR A 122 5.27 -2.81 -7.32
CA THR A 122 5.41 -4.27 -7.31
C THR A 122 5.22 -4.80 -5.89
N SER A 123 4.68 -6.00 -5.76
CA SER A 123 4.59 -6.68 -4.47
C SER A 123 5.98 -6.86 -3.85
N GLU A 124 6.12 -6.44 -2.61
CA GLU A 124 7.28 -6.70 -1.77
C GLU A 124 6.93 -7.66 -0.63
N ARG A 125 7.97 -8.10 0.09
CA ARG A 125 7.76 -8.72 1.39
C ARG A 125 7.09 -7.69 2.29
N ALA A 126 5.86 -7.97 2.71
CA ALA A 126 5.09 -7.03 3.52
C ALA A 126 5.92 -6.60 4.75
N PRO A 127 6.21 -5.30 4.90
CA PRO A 127 6.76 -4.82 6.17
C PRO A 127 5.72 -5.08 7.26
N SER A 128 6.16 -5.13 8.52
CA SER A 128 5.24 -5.25 9.66
C SER A 128 4.15 -4.18 9.56
N ALA A 129 2.91 -4.60 9.30
CA ALA A 129 1.78 -3.69 9.19
C ALA A 129 1.49 -3.07 10.57
N ARG A 130 1.24 -1.76 10.59
CA ARG A 130 0.81 -1.06 11.80
C ARG A 130 -0.70 -0.92 11.79
N LEU A 131 -1.31 -1.01 12.97
CA LEU A 131 -2.73 -0.72 13.12
C LEU A 131 -2.95 0.80 12.96
N GLY A 132 -3.71 1.18 11.93
CA GLY A 132 -4.13 2.57 11.75
C GLY A 132 -5.19 2.97 12.78
N ALA A 133 -5.14 4.20 13.27
CA ALA A 133 -6.09 4.70 14.27
C ALA A 133 -7.55 4.62 13.78
N SER A 134 -7.78 4.79 12.48
CA SER A 134 -9.11 4.66 11.85
C SER A 134 -9.72 3.25 11.99
N LEU A 135 -8.91 2.21 12.17
CA LEU A 135 -9.41 0.85 12.37
C LEU A 135 -9.85 0.58 13.80
N ILE A 136 -9.43 1.40 14.77
CA ILE A 136 -9.72 1.19 16.20
C ILE A 136 -11.22 1.27 16.45
N GLU A 137 -11.91 2.26 15.88
CA GLU A 137 -13.36 2.41 16.04
C GLU A 137 -14.15 1.24 15.44
N ILE A 138 -13.69 0.73 14.29
CA ILE A 138 -14.30 -0.43 13.63
C ILE A 138 -14.12 -1.68 14.50
N LEU A 139 -12.92 -1.89 15.03
CA LEU A 139 -12.63 -2.98 15.95
C LEU A 139 -13.42 -2.84 17.26
N ALA A 140 -13.55 -1.64 17.80
CA ALA A 140 -14.34 -1.34 18.98
C ALA A 140 -15.80 -1.75 18.79
N ALA A 141 -16.41 -1.28 17.70
CA ALA A 141 -17.79 -1.61 17.35
C ALA A 141 -17.95 -3.11 17.10
N GLY A 142 -16.98 -3.76 16.43
CA GLY A 142 -16.94 -5.20 16.21
C GLY A 142 -16.91 -6.00 17.51
N SER A 143 -16.03 -5.63 18.44
CA SER A 143 -15.90 -6.28 19.75
C SER A 143 -17.19 -6.14 20.57
N ARG A 144 -17.80 -4.95 20.60
CA ARG A 144 -19.08 -4.74 21.28
C ARG A 144 -20.21 -5.61 20.71
N ARG A 145 -20.28 -5.76 19.38
CA ARG A 145 -21.26 -6.67 18.75
C ARG A 145 -20.98 -8.15 19.05
N ALA A 146 -19.71 -8.54 19.08
CA ALA A 146 -19.32 -9.94 19.25
C ALA A 146 -19.45 -10.44 20.70
N GLY A 147 -19.19 -9.59 21.69
CA GLY A 147 -19.17 -10.00 23.09
C GLY A 147 -19.48 -8.89 24.09
N GLY A 148 -20.12 -7.80 23.66
CA GLY A 148 -20.54 -6.72 24.54
C GLY A 148 -19.37 -5.98 25.19
N GLN A 149 -19.58 -5.54 26.43
CA GLN A 149 -18.61 -4.72 27.16
C GLN A 149 -17.32 -5.50 27.49
N SER A 150 -17.41 -6.78 27.84
CA SER A 150 -16.24 -7.58 28.23
C SER A 150 -15.26 -7.79 27.07
N ALA A 151 -15.77 -8.00 25.85
CA ALA A 151 -14.95 -8.09 24.64
C ALA A 151 -14.30 -6.74 24.27
N TRP A 152 -15.00 -5.63 24.51
CA TRP A 152 -14.42 -4.29 24.38
C TRP A 152 -13.30 -4.07 25.40
N ASP A 153 -13.50 -4.40 26.67
CA ASP A 153 -12.49 -4.22 27.71
C ASP A 153 -11.24 -5.09 27.45
N ALA A 154 -11.43 -6.29 26.88
CA ALA A 154 -10.33 -7.13 26.42
C ALA A 154 -9.55 -6.51 25.26
N LEU A 155 -10.25 -5.95 24.26
CA LEU A 155 -9.62 -5.22 23.16
C LEU A 155 -8.86 -3.99 23.66
N ALA A 156 -9.48 -3.19 24.55
CA ALA A 156 -8.90 -1.99 25.11
C ALA A 156 -7.58 -2.30 25.84
N ARG A 157 -7.57 -3.31 26.71
CA ARG A 157 -6.34 -3.78 27.37
C ARG A 157 -5.26 -4.19 26.37
N HIS A 158 -5.62 -4.97 25.36
CA HIS A 158 -4.66 -5.40 24.34
C HIS A 158 -4.05 -4.22 23.56
N LEU A 159 -4.86 -3.22 23.20
CA LEU A 159 -4.38 -2.01 22.52
C LEU A 159 -3.46 -1.19 23.43
N THR A 160 -3.77 -1.08 24.73
CA THR A 160 -2.89 -0.45 25.73
C THR A 160 -1.54 -1.17 25.83
N ASP A 161 -1.54 -2.51 25.93
CA ASP A 161 -0.30 -3.30 25.99
C ASP A 161 0.59 -3.09 24.76
N LEU A 162 -0.03 -3.04 23.56
CA LEU A 162 0.67 -2.76 22.30
C LEU A 162 1.26 -1.34 22.28
N GLN A 163 0.52 -0.35 22.78
CA GLN A 163 0.98 1.02 22.88
C GLN A 163 2.18 1.13 23.83
N GLU A 164 2.11 0.51 25.01
CA GLU A 164 3.22 0.50 25.97
C GLU A 164 4.46 -0.20 25.41
N ALA A 165 4.28 -1.31 24.69
CA ALA A 165 5.37 -2.01 24.02
C ALA A 165 6.06 -1.13 22.96
N GLU A 166 5.28 -0.38 22.17
CA GLU A 166 5.82 0.55 21.17
C GLU A 166 6.56 1.73 21.84
N VAL A 167 6.00 2.32 22.91
CA VAL A 167 6.68 3.38 23.69
C VAL A 167 8.01 2.87 24.22
N ARG A 168 8.06 1.66 24.79
CA ARG A 168 9.29 1.03 25.28
C ARG A 168 10.31 0.85 24.16
N ARG A 169 9.87 0.39 22.98
CA ARG A 169 10.73 0.20 21.80
C ARG A 169 11.31 1.54 21.32
N VAL A 170 10.49 2.58 21.21
CA VAL A 170 10.94 3.92 20.79
C VAL A 170 11.94 4.50 21.78
N ARG A 171 11.66 4.39 23.10
CA ARG A 171 12.61 4.82 24.14
C ARG A 171 13.96 4.12 24.02
N LYS A 172 13.96 2.79 23.82
CA LYS A 172 15.20 2.03 23.60
C LYS A 172 15.98 2.54 22.39
N LEU A 173 15.31 2.73 21.25
CA LEU A 173 15.97 3.24 20.03
C LEU A 173 16.57 4.63 20.22
N LEU A 174 15.92 5.51 20.98
CA LEU A 174 16.45 6.83 21.28
C LEU A 174 17.71 6.75 22.16
N ILE A 175 17.70 5.91 23.19
CA ILE A 175 18.87 5.67 24.06
C ILE A 175 20.04 5.08 23.26
N ASP A 176 19.80 4.03 22.46
CA ASP A 176 20.84 3.39 21.65
C ASP A 176 21.45 4.37 20.63
N SER A 177 20.63 5.28 20.12
CA SER A 177 21.09 6.34 19.23
C SER A 177 21.90 7.43 19.94
N ASP A 178 21.63 7.72 21.21
CA ASP A 178 22.42 8.67 21.99
C ASP A 178 23.79 8.09 22.36
N GLN A 179 23.85 6.79 22.68
CA GLN A 179 25.11 6.09 22.96
C GLN A 179 26.03 6.02 21.74
N SER A 180 25.49 5.76 20.55
CA SER A 180 26.28 5.74 19.31
C SER A 180 26.85 7.11 18.93
N LEU A 181 26.12 8.20 19.19
CA LEU A 181 26.62 9.56 18.99
C LEU A 181 27.74 9.94 19.98
N GLN A 182 27.62 9.53 21.25
CA GLN A 182 28.67 9.78 22.25
C GLN A 182 29.96 9.00 21.96
N GLN A 183 29.86 7.78 21.44
CA GLN A 183 31.03 7.01 20.99
C GLN A 183 31.71 7.63 19.76
N ALA A 184 30.93 8.23 18.85
CA ALA A 184 31.49 8.95 17.69
C ALA A 184 32.20 10.25 18.09
N ASP A 185 31.65 11.02 19.04
CA ASP A 185 32.26 12.25 19.57
C ASP A 185 33.52 11.95 20.42
N GLY A 186 33.56 10.80 21.11
CA GLY A 186 34.72 10.32 21.86
C GLY A 186 35.96 10.04 20.99
N HIS A 187 35.77 9.66 19.73
CA HIS A 187 36.86 9.48 18.76
C HIS A 187 37.28 10.79 18.04
N GLN A 188 36.44 11.83 18.00
CA GLN A 188 36.77 13.13 17.37
C GLN A 188 37.35 14.17 18.34
N SER A 189 37.29 13.93 19.64
CA SER A 189 37.76 14.86 20.68
C SER A 189 39.29 15.06 20.75
N GLN A 190 40.06 14.51 19.81
CA GLN A 190 41.49 14.84 19.63
C GLN A 190 41.76 15.92 18.57
N SER A 191 40.76 16.36 17.81
CA SER A 191 40.88 17.51 16.90
C SER A 191 39.89 18.59 17.29
N GLY A 192 40.35 19.71 17.85
CA GLY A 192 39.53 20.81 18.37
C GLY A 192 38.70 21.56 17.32
N GLN A 193 37.74 20.89 16.69
CA GLN A 193 36.75 21.49 15.80
C GLN A 193 35.42 21.69 16.54
N SER A 194 34.91 22.91 16.48
CA SER A 194 33.60 23.28 17.04
C SER A 194 32.47 22.44 16.40
N PRO A 195 31.47 21.98 17.18
CA PRO A 195 30.37 21.17 16.66
C PRO A 195 29.63 21.88 15.53
N ARG A 196 29.28 21.13 14.48
CA ARG A 196 28.67 21.72 13.28
C ARG A 196 27.20 22.14 13.56
N PRO A 197 26.70 23.23 12.97
CA PRO A 197 25.36 23.77 13.25
C PRO A 197 24.20 22.77 13.10
N TRP A 198 24.29 21.82 12.17
CA TRP A 198 23.26 20.81 11.96
C TRP A 198 23.18 19.78 13.11
N GLN A 199 24.27 19.54 13.85
CA GLN A 199 24.27 18.64 15.01
C GLN A 199 23.50 19.25 16.19
N THR A 200 23.58 20.57 16.37
CA THR A 200 22.78 21.29 17.38
C THR A 200 21.28 21.27 17.06
N ASP A 201 20.90 21.34 15.80
CA ASP A 201 19.50 21.29 15.38
C ASP A 201 18.91 19.88 15.57
N CYS A 202 19.66 18.82 15.23
CA CYS A 202 19.24 17.44 15.51
C CYS A 202 19.06 17.19 17.02
N ARG A 203 19.93 17.74 17.87
CA ARG A 203 19.82 17.64 19.34
C ARG A 203 18.57 18.35 19.86
N ARG A 204 18.21 19.52 19.32
CA ARG A 204 16.99 20.26 19.72
C ARG A 204 15.71 19.54 19.32
N VAL A 205 15.60 19.07 18.07
CA VAL A 205 14.42 18.33 17.60
C VAL A 205 14.22 17.03 18.38
N ARG A 206 15.32 16.33 18.71
CA ARG A 206 15.28 15.13 19.56
C ARG A 206 14.87 15.45 20.99
N ALA A 207 15.39 16.52 21.60
CA ALA A 207 15.00 16.94 22.94
C ALA A 207 13.51 17.31 23.02
N ALA A 208 12.97 17.96 21.98
CA ALA A 208 11.54 18.25 21.88
C ALA A 208 10.70 16.97 21.77
N ALA A 209 11.09 16.00 20.93
CA ALA A 209 10.40 14.72 20.81
C ALA A 209 10.43 13.88 22.11
N LEU A 210 11.55 13.92 22.84
CA LEU A 210 11.68 13.29 24.16
C LEU A 210 10.82 13.99 25.22
N ALA A 211 10.75 15.32 25.18
CA ALA A 211 9.91 16.10 26.08
C ALA A 211 8.42 15.85 25.83
N GLU A 212 7.98 15.72 24.57
CA GLU A 212 6.59 15.33 24.25
C GLU A 212 6.26 13.90 24.69
N LEU A 213 7.18 12.95 24.49
CA LEU A 213 7.02 11.56 24.95
C LEU A 213 7.04 11.41 26.48
N ALA A 214 7.68 12.33 27.20
CA ALA A 214 7.67 12.39 28.66
C ALA A 214 6.45 13.15 29.21
N ALA A 215 6.04 14.24 28.55
CA ALA A 215 4.84 14.99 28.90
C ALA A 215 3.55 14.18 28.67
N GLY A 216 3.56 13.26 27.71
CA GLY A 216 2.46 12.31 27.49
C GLY A 216 2.27 11.25 28.58
N SER A 217 3.12 11.19 29.62
CA SER A 217 2.94 10.31 30.78
C SER A 217 2.39 10.98 32.04
N ASP A 218 2.19 12.31 32.03
CA ASP A 218 1.57 13.03 33.14
C ASP A 218 0.10 13.35 32.81
N SER A 219 -0.81 12.77 33.59
CA SER A 219 -2.27 12.86 33.41
C SER A 219 -2.88 14.23 33.71
N SER A 220 -2.09 15.31 33.84
CA SER A 220 -2.58 16.58 34.39
C SER A 220 -2.15 17.88 33.70
N ASN A 221 -1.43 17.84 32.57
CA ASN A 221 -1.17 19.07 31.80
C ASN A 221 -1.68 18.97 30.36
N SER A 222 -2.88 19.51 30.17
CA SER A 222 -3.49 19.76 28.87
C SER A 222 -2.72 20.84 28.11
N LEU A 223 -2.12 20.48 26.98
CA LEU A 223 -2.12 21.19 25.69
C LEU A 223 -0.98 20.63 24.82
N GLY A 224 -1.23 19.44 24.28
CA GLY A 224 -0.40 18.78 23.28
C GLY A 224 -1.20 17.62 22.70
N VAL A 225 -1.70 17.78 21.49
CA VAL A 225 -2.75 16.96 20.88
C VAL A 225 -2.24 15.53 20.64
N SER A 226 -2.48 14.64 21.59
CA SER A 226 -2.40 13.19 21.40
C SER A 226 -3.79 12.67 21.02
N ALA A 227 -3.89 11.91 19.93
CA ALA A 227 -5.13 11.29 19.46
C ALA A 227 -5.80 10.39 20.52
N SER A 228 -5.08 10.00 21.57
CA SER A 228 -5.63 9.28 22.73
C SER A 228 -6.48 10.16 23.66
N SER A 229 -6.29 11.48 23.66
CA SER A 229 -7.07 12.43 24.50
C SER A 229 -8.50 12.63 23.95
N MET A 230 -8.73 12.43 22.65
CA MET A 230 -10.07 12.52 22.05
C MET A 230 -10.96 11.31 22.37
N LEU A 231 -10.40 10.14 22.71
CA LEU A 231 -11.19 8.92 22.92
C LEU A 231 -11.76 8.79 24.34
N LEU A 232 -11.33 9.61 25.31
CA LEU A 232 -11.74 9.47 26.71
C LEU A 232 -12.27 10.77 27.37
N SER A 233 -12.18 11.93 26.72
CA SER A 233 -12.66 13.21 27.29
C SER A 233 -13.99 13.73 26.72
N GLY A 234 -14.59 13.03 25.75
CA GLY A 234 -15.74 13.52 24.99
C GLY A 234 -17.09 12.86 25.25
N PHE A 235 -17.23 11.98 26.25
CA PHE A 235 -18.52 11.31 26.53
C PHE A 235 -18.91 11.48 27.99
N ASP A 236 -19.55 12.61 28.29
CA ASP A 236 -20.33 12.79 29.51
C ASP A 236 -21.72 12.16 29.27
N ALA A 237 -21.99 11.02 29.90
CA ALA A 237 -23.22 10.25 29.70
C ALA A 237 -24.42 10.81 30.50
N MET A 238 -24.38 12.07 30.94
CA MET A 238 -25.36 12.65 31.88
C MET A 238 -26.00 13.97 31.40
N HIS A 239 -26.31 14.10 30.11
CA HIS A 239 -27.27 15.10 29.63
C HIS A 239 -28.10 14.57 28.47
N GLU A 240 -29.31 14.10 28.77
CA GLU A 240 -30.45 14.07 27.85
C GLU A 240 -31.55 14.98 28.42
N PRO A 241 -32.23 15.80 27.61
CA PRO A 241 -33.67 15.99 27.72
C PRO A 241 -34.44 14.86 27.02
#